data_AF-A0A1J0TYS0-F1
#
_entry.id   AF-A0A1J0TYS0-F1
#
_cell.length_a   1.000
_cell.length_b   1.000
_cell.length_c   1.000
_cell.angle_alpha   90.00
_cell.angle_beta   90.00
_cell.angle_gamma   90.00
#
_symmetry.space_group_name_H-M   'P 1'
#
loop_
_entity.id
_entity.type
_entity.pdbx_description
1 polymer ?
#
loop_
_entity_poly.entity_id
_entity_poly.type
_entity_poly.pdbx_seq_one_letter_code
_entity_poly.pdbx_strand_id
1 'polypeptide(L)' 'MAEHTVGQHTITDEQLDIIRQAVTEGRTPTDIANSLARIADLGESTTMFLEAVASTIAEGKPLPWEHS' A
#
# COMPACT_ATOMS: atom_id res chain seq x y z
N MET A 1 10.33 9.51 9.56
CA MET A 1 9.46 8.62 8.76
C MET A 1 9.60 9.11 7.34
N ALA A 2 10.01 8.26 6.40
CA ALA A 2 10.01 8.66 4.99
C ALA A 2 8.61 8.50 4.41
N GLU A 3 8.31 9.32 3.42
CA GLU A 3 7.06 9.35 2.70
C GLU A 3 7.39 9.15 1.22
N HIS A 4 6.62 8.28 0.56
CA HIS A 4 6.77 7.99 -0.85
C HIS A 4 5.53 8.50 -1.58
N THR A 5 5.72 9.41 -2.53
CA THR A 5 4.62 10.02 -3.28
C THR A 5 4.57 9.49 -4.70
N VAL A 6 3.40 9.00 -5.12
CA VAL A 6 3.10 8.59 -6.49
C VAL A 6 1.89 9.36 -6.99
N GLY A 7 2.14 10.30 -7.90
CA GLY A 7 1.10 11.23 -8.34
C GLY A 7 0.61 12.09 -7.17
N GLN A 8 -0.67 11.99 -6.85
CA GLN A 8 -1.31 12.71 -5.73
C GLN A 8 -1.40 11.87 -4.43
N HIS A 9 -0.96 10.61 -4.47
CA HIS A 9 -1.06 9.70 -3.33
C HIS A 9 0.29 9.61 -2.62
N THR A 10 0.25 9.70 -1.30
CA THR A 10 1.42 9.51 -0.44
C THR A 10 1.21 8.28 0.43
N ILE A 11 2.25 7.48 0.57
CA ILE A 11 2.32 6.36 1.52
C ILE A 11 3.53 6.54 2.43
N THR A 12 3.33 6.31 3.72
CA THR A 12 4.42 6.35 4.71
C THR A 12 5.15 5.00 4.76
N ASP A 13 6.41 4.99 5.19
CA ASP A 13 7.12 3.73 5.47
C ASP A 13 6.34 2.81 6.43
N GLU A 14 5.66 3.38 7.43
CA GLU A 14 4.86 2.61 8.39
C GLU A 14 3.68 1.91 7.71
N GLN A 15 2.94 2.62 6.85
CA GLN A 15 1.88 2.02 6.05
C GLN A 15 2.44 0.94 5.12
N LEU A 16 3.61 1.19 4.54
CA LEU A 16 4.28 0.23 3.66
C LEU A 16 4.68 -1.05 4.41
N ASP A 17 5.22 -0.94 5.61
CA ASP A 17 5.54 -2.08 6.47
C ASP A 17 4.29 -2.88 6.86
N ILE A 18 3.19 -2.21 7.19
CA ILE A 18 1.91 -2.87 7.46
C ILE A 18 1.44 -3.66 6.23
N ILE A 19 1.53 -3.08 5.03
CA ILE A 19 1.19 -3.78 3.79
C ILE A 19 2.10 -4.99 3.58
N ARG A 20 3.43 -4.84 3.71
CA ARG A 20 4.41 -5.92 3.54
C ARG A 20 4.17 -7.07 4.52
N GLN A 21 3.90 -6.75 5.78
CA GLN A 21 3.56 -7.73 6.80
C GLN A 21 2.28 -8.46 6.44
N ALA A 22 1.21 -7.73 6.08
CA ALA A 22 -0.07 -8.33 5.74
C ALA A 22 -0.01 -9.24 4.50
N VAL A 23 0.80 -8.88 3.49
CA VAL A 23 1.08 -9.76 2.34
C VAL A 23 1.82 -11.03 2.79
N THR A 24 2.80 -10.90 3.69
CA THR A 24 3.54 -12.04 4.25
C THR A 24 2.63 -12.97 5.07
N GLU A 25 1.60 -12.43 5.72
CA GLU A 25 0.55 -13.17 6.42
C GLU A 25 -0.47 -13.83 5.46
N GLY A 26 -0.34 -13.63 4.15
CA GLY A 26 -1.20 -14.23 3.13
C GLY A 26 -2.52 -13.50 2.89
N ARG A 27 -2.64 -12.25 3.33
CA ARG A 27 -3.86 -11.44 3.11
C ARG A 27 -3.93 -10.97 1.66
N THR A 28 -5.15 -10.87 1.12
CA THR A 28 -5.33 -10.40 -0.25
C THR A 28 -5.08 -8.88 -0.35
N PRO A 29 -4.58 -8.35 -1.47
CA PRO A 29 -4.39 -6.91 -1.65
C PRO A 29 -5.64 -6.08 -1.37
N THR A 30 -6.81 -6.59 -1.78
CA THR A 30 -8.12 -5.97 -1.53
C THR A 30 -8.43 -5.88 -0.03
N ASP A 31 -8.18 -6.94 0.74
CA ASP A 31 -8.41 -6.93 2.19
C ASP A 31 -7.47 -5.97 2.92
N ILE A 32 -6.22 -5.89 2.47
CA ILE A 32 -5.21 -4.99 3.02
C ILE A 32 -5.63 -3.54 2.80
N ALA A 33 -5.96 -3.20 1.55
CA ALA A 33 -6.40 -1.87 1.17
C ALA A 33 -7.66 -1.44 1.91
N ASN A 34 -8.69 -2.30 1.96
CA ASN A 34 -9.92 -2.01 2.67
C ASN A 34 -9.70 -1.84 4.18
N SER A 35 -8.79 -2.62 4.78
CA SER A 35 -8.49 -2.47 6.21
C SER A 35 -7.82 -1.13 6.51
N LEU A 36 -6.81 -0.76 5.72
CA LEU A 36 -6.10 0.51 5.87
C LEU A 36 -7.01 1.70 5.58
N ALA A 37 -7.83 1.61 4.53
CA ALA A 37 -8.80 2.63 4.18
C ALA A 37 -9.83 2.85 5.29
N ARG A 38 -10.30 1.78 5.93
CA ARG A 38 -11.25 1.88 7.04
C ARG A 38 -10.64 2.50 8.29
N ILE A 39 -9.37 2.20 8.58
CA ILE A 39 -8.67 2.73 9.76
C ILE A 39 -8.41 4.23 9.61
N ALA A 40 -8.03 4.66 8.41
CA ALA A 40 -7.64 6.03 8.12
C ALA A 40 -8.73 6.88 7.45
N ASP A 41 -9.97 6.36 7.38
CA ASP A 41 -11.13 6.99 6.70
C ASP A 41 -10.79 7.52 5.29
N LEU A 42 -10.12 6.67 4.51
CA LEU A 42 -9.61 7.04 3.19
C LEU A 42 -10.69 6.92 2.11
N GLY A 43 -10.68 7.86 1.17
CA GLY A 43 -11.53 7.80 -0.01
C GLY A 43 -11.13 6.69 -0.99
N GLU A 44 -12.08 6.33 -1.87
CA GLU A 44 -11.97 5.25 -2.85
C GLU A 44 -10.67 5.28 -3.69
N SER A 45 -10.28 6.48 -4.16
CA SER A 45 -9.06 6.64 -4.97
C SER A 45 -7.80 6.23 -4.21
N THR A 46 -7.73 6.52 -2.90
CA THR A 46 -6.59 6.13 -2.06
C THR A 46 -6.64 4.64 -1.75
N THR A 47 -7.83 4.07 -1.55
CA THR A 47 -8.01 2.62 -1.38
C THR A 47 -7.49 1.84 -2.60
N MET A 48 -7.85 2.25 -3.82
CA MET A 48 -7.36 1.63 -5.05
C MET A 48 -5.83 1.75 -5.16
N PHE A 49 -5.26 2.90 -4.76
CA PHE A 49 -3.82 3.07 -4.73
C PHE A 49 -3.15 2.08 -3.76
N LEU A 50 -3.67 1.94 -2.54
CA LEU A 50 -3.15 0.97 -1.56
C LEU A 50 -3.28 -0.47 -2.05
N GLU A 51 -4.36 -0.81 -2.76
CA GLU A 51 -4.55 -2.12 -3.37
C GLU A 51 -3.51 -2.39 -4.47
N ALA A 52 -3.21 -1.40 -5.30
CA ALA A 52 -2.17 -1.50 -6.32
C ALA A 52 -0.77 -1.69 -5.70
N VAL A 53 -0.47 -0.97 -4.60
CA VAL A 53 0.78 -1.13 -3.84
C VAL A 53 0.88 -2.53 -3.24
N ALA A 54 -0.17 -3.00 -2.57
CA ALA A 54 -0.22 -4.34 -1.99
C ALA A 54 -0.10 -5.44 -3.05
N SER A 55 -0.72 -5.25 -4.22
CA SER A 55 -0.61 -6.18 -5.35
C SER A 55 0.82 -6.25 -5.89
N THR A 56 1.46 -5.10 -6.07
CA THR A 56 2.86 -5.02 -6.54
C THR A 56 3.81 -5.76 -5.61
N ILE A 57 3.64 -5.59 -4.29
CA ILE A 57 4.41 -6.29 -3.27
C ILE A 57 4.13 -7.80 -3.30
N ALA A 58 2.86 -8.21 -3.41
CA ALA A 58 2.48 -9.62 -3.48
C ALA A 58 3.04 -10.32 -4.73
N GLU A 59 3.19 -9.59 -5.84
CA GLU A 59 3.85 -10.08 -7.05
C GLU A 59 5.39 -10.09 -6.95
N GLY A 60 5.97 -9.60 -5.86
CA GLY A 60 7.42 -9.49 -5.68
C GLY A 60 8.07 -8.47 -6.63
N LYS A 61 7.27 -7.55 -7.17
CA LYS A 61 7.76 -6.50 -8.06
C LYS A 61 8.25 -5.30 -7.23
N PRO A 62 9.30 -4.60 -7.71
CA PRO A 62 9.75 -3.38 -7.06
C PRO A 62 8.70 -2.27 -7.20
N LEU A 63 8.60 -1.42 -6.18
CA LEU A 63 7.70 -0.27 -6.20
C LEU A 63 8.27 0.85 -7.07
N PRO A 64 7.42 1.70 -7.68
CA PRO A 64 7.87 2.68 -8.67
C PRO A 64 8.87 3.71 -8.14
N TRP A 65 8.87 3.98 -6.83
CA TRP A 65 9.81 4.89 -6.17
C TRP A 65 11.10 4.21 -5.69
N GLU A 66 11.17 2.87 -5.64
CA GLU A 66 12.39 2.14 -5.21
C GLU A 66 13.49 2.15 -6.28
N HIS A 67 13.19 2.69 -7.48
CA HIS A 67 14.14 2.85 -8.59
C HIS A 67 14.60 4.31 -8.80
N SER A 68 14.18 5.26 -7.95
CA SER A 68 14.53 6.68 -8.06
C SER A 68 15.74 7.07 -7.21
#